data_AF-A0A553F0X5-F1
#
_entry.id   AF-A0A553F0X5-F1
#
_cell.length_a   1.000
_cell.length_b   1.000
_cell.length_c   1.000
_cell.angle_alpha   90.00
_cell.angle_beta   90.00
_cell.angle_gamma   90.00
#
_symmetry.space_group_name_H-M   'P 1'
#
loop_
_entity.id
_entity.type
_entity.pdbx_description
1 polymer ?
#
loop_
_entity_poly.entity_id
_entity_poly.type
_entity_poly.pdbx_seq_one_letter_code
_entity_poly.pdbx_strand_id
1 'polypeptide(L)'
;MHQAKLYAVRSGKWKLHIQQTEPIVYWNKTEPLENPELYDIEADISEKYDRSSAKPEIVIRLKQVLKDHQADITDALPDNLAAKIEGE
;
A
#
# COMPACT_ATOMS: atom_id res chain seq x y z
N MET A 1 5.53 6.23 18.32
CA MET A 1 4.41 5.36 17.88
C MET A 1 4.68 4.87 16.46
N HIS A 2 4.99 3.58 16.29
CA HIS A 2 4.99 2.96 14.96
C HIS A 2 3.55 2.60 14.62
N GLN A 3 2.87 3.43 13.83
CA GLN A 3 1.56 3.09 13.28
C GLN A 3 1.77 2.30 11.99
N ALA A 4 1.10 1.17 11.86
CA ALA A 4 1.09 0.42 10.61
C ALA A 4 0.53 1.31 9.49
N LYS A 5 1.26 1.38 8.36
CA LYS A 5 0.85 2.14 7.18
C LYS A 5 0.47 1.17 6.08
N LEU A 6 -0.57 1.49 5.31
CA LEU A 6 -0.95 0.74 4.12
C LEU A 6 -0.13 1.23 2.91
N TYR A 7 0.49 0.29 2.19
CA TYR A 7 1.35 0.58 1.03
C TYR A 7 0.64 0.26 -0.29
N ALA A 8 -0.21 -0.76 -0.28
CA ALA A 8 -0.94 -1.22 -1.45
C ALA A 8 -2.22 -1.97 -1.03
N VAL A 9 -3.11 -2.18 -1.99
CA VAL A 9 -4.28 -3.04 -1.87
C VAL A 9 -4.34 -3.99 -3.07
N ARG A 10 -4.73 -5.25 -2.84
CA ARG A 10 -4.93 -6.25 -3.90
C ARG A 10 -6.34 -6.81 -3.84
N SER A 11 -6.98 -6.94 -5.00
CA SER A 11 -8.25 -7.65 -5.14
C SER A 11 -8.24 -8.46 -6.44
N GLY A 12 -8.24 -9.79 -6.31
CA GLY A 12 -8.04 -10.70 -7.44
C GLY A 12 -6.68 -10.48 -8.09
N LYS A 13 -6.67 -10.32 -9.43
CA LYS A 13 -5.46 -10.08 -10.21
C LYS A 13 -4.90 -8.66 -10.09
N TRP A 14 -5.69 -7.71 -9.62
CA TRP A 14 -5.29 -6.30 -9.60
C TRP A 14 -4.67 -5.91 -8.27
N LYS A 15 -3.54 -5.21 -8.32
CA LYS A 15 -2.88 -4.59 -7.16
C LYS A 15 -2.65 -3.10 -7.43
N LEU A 16 -3.00 -2.27 -6.45
CA LEU A 16 -2.83 -0.81 -6.50
C LEU A 16 -1.81 -0.40 -5.44
N HIS A 17 -0.69 0.19 -5.84
CA HIS A 17 0.28 0.82 -4.93
C HIS A 17 -0.13 2.26 -4.66
N ILE A 18 -0.01 2.68 -3.40
CA ILE A 18 -0.27 4.05 -2.93
C ILE A 18 0.95 4.69 -2.28
N GLN A 19 1.92 3.88 -1.84
CA GLN A 19 3.21 4.33 -1.32
C GLN A 19 4.28 3.33 -1.76
N GLN A 20 5.43 3.82 -2.20
CA GLN A 20 6.57 2.99 -2.59
C GLN A 20 7.88 3.62 -2.13
N THR A 21 8.91 2.78 -2.02
CA THR A 21 10.29 3.21 -1.79
C THR A 21 11.00 3.24 -3.13
N GLU A 22 11.92 4.20 -3.33
CA GLU A 22 12.77 4.19 -4.50
C GLU A 22 13.55 2.86 -4.58
N PRO A 23 13.48 2.17 -5.73
CA PRO A 23 14.25 0.96 -5.93
C PRO A 23 15.73 1.34 -5.86
N ILE A 24 16.51 0.61 -5.05
CA ILE A 24 17.98 0.64 -4.90
C ILE A 24 18.46 1.14 -3.52
N VAL A 25 17.70 1.96 -2.79
CA VAL A 25 18.20 2.55 -1.53
C VAL A 25 17.40 2.07 -0.32
N TYR A 26 17.92 1.07 0.37
CA TYR A 26 17.24 0.41 1.51
C TYR A 26 16.94 1.35 2.69
N TRP A 27 17.68 2.45 2.84
CA TRP A 27 17.45 3.46 3.88
C TRP A 27 16.53 4.60 3.45
N ASN A 28 16.04 4.62 2.21
CA ASN A 28 15.10 5.65 1.77
C ASN A 28 13.75 5.46 2.44
N LYS A 29 13.13 6.58 2.80
CA LYS A 29 11.77 6.57 3.34
C LYS A 29 10.83 6.14 2.22
N THR A 30 9.86 5.30 2.57
CA THR A 30 8.70 5.10 1.71
C THR A 30 7.94 6.40 1.60
N GLU A 31 7.67 6.84 0.37
CA GLU A 31 6.92 8.05 0.12
C GLU A 31 5.54 7.71 -0.50
N PRO A 32 4.50 8.50 -0.16
CA PRO A 32 3.24 8.43 -0.87
C PRO A 32 3.43 8.76 -2.35
N LEU A 33 2.83 7.96 -3.21
CA LEU A 33 2.83 8.23 -4.64
C LEU A 33 1.85 9.36 -4.92
N GLU A 34 2.28 10.37 -5.69
CA GLU A 34 1.36 11.42 -6.19
C GLU A 34 0.21 10.80 -7.00
N ASN A 35 0.52 9.75 -7.78
CA ASN A 35 -0.45 8.98 -8.54
C ASN A 35 -0.32 7.49 -8.21
N PRO A 36 -1.39 6.84 -7.74
CA PRO A 36 -1.38 5.39 -7.49
C PRO A 36 -1.15 4.58 -8.76
N GLU A 37 -0.29 3.57 -8.67
CA GLU A 37 0.07 2.68 -9.78
C GLU A 37 -0.74 1.38 -9.71
N LEU A 38 -1.25 0.90 -10.85
CA LEU A 38 -2.11 -0.27 -10.95
C LEU A 38 -1.44 -1.37 -11.79
N TYR A 39 -1.30 -2.56 -11.22
CA TYR A 39 -0.69 -3.71 -11.87
C TYR A 39 -1.64 -4.91 -11.97
N ASP A 40 -1.52 -5.65 -13.07
CA ASP A 40 -2.14 -6.97 -13.26
C ASP A 40 -1.14 -8.05 -12.84
N ILE A 41 -1.22 -8.50 -11.59
CA ILE A 41 -0.23 -9.41 -10.98
C ILE A 41 -0.22 -10.80 -11.63
N GLU A 42 -1.32 -11.22 -12.26
CA GLU A 42 -1.36 -12.50 -12.96
C GLU A 42 -0.63 -12.46 -14.31
N ALA A 43 -0.74 -11.33 -15.02
CA ALA A 43 -0.08 -11.14 -16.30
C ALA A 43 1.34 -10.53 -16.18
N ASP A 44 1.60 -9.82 -15.09
CA ASP A 44 2.83 -9.08 -14.81
C ASP A 44 3.21 -9.21 -13.33
N ILE A 45 3.77 -10.38 -12.99
CA ILE A 45 4.29 -10.67 -11.65
C ILE A 45 5.39 -9.67 -11.25
N SER A 46 6.10 -9.10 -12.23
CA SER A 46 7.19 -8.14 -11.99
C SER A 46 6.73 -6.72 -11.65
N GLU A 47 5.43 -6.43 -11.79
CA GLU A 47 4.88 -5.09 -11.56
C GLU A 47 5.60 -4.00 -12.40
N LYS A 48 5.89 -4.32 -13.66
CA LYS A 48 6.66 -3.45 -14.57
C LYS A 48 5.78 -2.51 -15.39
N TYR A 49 4.52 -2.86 -15.61
CA TYR A 49 3.64 -2.15 -16.52
C TYR A 49 2.45 -1.53 -15.79
N ASP A 50 2.56 -0.25 -15.45
CA ASP A 50 1.46 0.50 -14.85
C ASP A 50 0.27 0.62 -15.83
N ARG A 51 -0.92 0.29 -15.32
CA ARG A 51 -2.21 0.32 -16.01
C ARG A 51 -3.16 1.36 -15.43
N SER A 52 -2.72 2.18 -14.49
CA SER A 52 -3.55 3.17 -13.77
C SER A 52 -4.35 4.07 -14.72
N SER A 53 -3.69 4.60 -15.74
CA SER A 53 -4.28 5.49 -16.75
C SER A 53 -5.17 4.76 -17.75
N ALA A 54 -4.90 3.47 -18.02
CA ALA A 54 -5.68 2.66 -18.95
C ALA A 54 -6.94 2.06 -18.31
N LYS A 55 -7.00 1.98 -16.98
CA LYS A 55 -8.08 1.35 -16.20
C LYS A 55 -8.47 2.15 -14.96
N PRO A 56 -8.88 3.43 -15.13
CA PRO A 56 -9.23 4.31 -14.00
C PRO A 56 -10.39 3.76 -13.15
N GLU A 57 -11.31 3.00 -13.73
CA GLU A 57 -12.42 2.36 -13.04
C GLU A 57 -11.96 1.35 -11.97
N ILE A 58 -10.84 0.66 -12.25
CA ILE A 58 -10.26 -0.30 -11.30
C ILE A 58 -9.52 0.42 -10.19
N VAL A 59 -8.82 1.51 -10.52
CA VAL A 59 -8.18 2.38 -9.53
C VAL A 59 -9.21 2.91 -8.54
N ILE A 60 -10.35 3.44 -9.04
CA ILE A 60 -11.44 3.95 -8.19
C ILE A 60 -11.98 2.83 -7.27
N ARG A 61 -12.27 1.66 -7.83
CA ARG A 61 -12.77 0.52 -7.05
C ARG A 61 -11.79 0.10 -5.95
N LEU A 62 -10.50 -0.01 -6.27
CA LEU A 62 -9.48 -0.41 -5.29
C LEU A 62 -9.22 0.68 -4.24
N LYS A 63 -9.31 1.97 -4.60
CA LYS A 63 -9.29 3.07 -3.63
C LYS A 63 -10.44 2.98 -2.64
N GLN A 64 -11.63 2.55 -3.08
CA GLN A 64 -12.75 2.33 -2.17
C GLN A 64 -12.46 1.18 -1.19
N VAL A 65 -11.96 0.04 -1.69
CA VAL A 65 -11.57 -1.09 -0.83
C VAL A 65 -10.51 -0.66 0.21
N LEU A 66 -9.52 0.12 -0.21
CA LEU A 66 -8.51 0.67 0.68
C LEU A 66 -9.15 1.52 1.79
N LYS A 67 -10.07 2.42 1.43
CA LYS A 67 -10.77 3.29 2.39
C LYS A 67 -11.63 2.50 3.36
N ASP A 68 -12.35 1.50 2.87
CA ASP A 68 -13.19 0.64 3.71
C ASP A 68 -12.33 -0.13 4.71
N HIS A 69 -11.20 -0.69 4.27
CA HIS A 69 -10.26 -1.36 5.16
C HIS A 69 -9.62 -0.41 6.18
N GLN A 70 -9.28 0.82 5.79
CA GLN A 70 -8.77 1.83 6.71
C GLN A 70 -9.76 2.15 7.84
N ALA A 71 -11.07 2.19 7.52
CA ALA A 71 -12.10 2.42 8.52
C ALA A 71 -12.27 1.22 9.47
N ASP A 72 -12.12 0.00 8.96
CA ASP A 72 -12.24 -1.25 9.71
C ASP A 72 -11.13 -1.43 10.76
N ILE A 73 -9.91 -0.97 10.48
CA ILE A 73 -8.74 -1.15 11.36
C ILE A 73 -8.54 -0.01 12.39
N THR A 74 -9.55 0.81 12.63
CA THR A 74 -9.45 1.96 13.53
C THR A 74 -9.38 1.58 15.01
N ASP A 75 -9.86 0.39 15.40
CA ASP A 75 -9.81 -0.16 16.77
C ASP A 75 -8.67 -1.19 16.93
N ALA A 76 -7.47 -0.83 16.47
CA ALA A 76 -6.32 -1.72 16.55
C ALA A 76 -5.80 -1.83 18.00
N LEU A 77 -5.46 -3.06 18.40
CA LEU A 77 -4.71 -3.30 19.63
C LEU A 77 -3.35 -2.56 19.59
N PRO A 78 -2.81 -2.19 20.76
CA PRO A 78 -1.52 -1.52 20.82
C PRO A 78 -0.40 -2.38 20.21
N ASP A 79 0.56 -1.71 19.58
CA ASP A 79 1.73 -2.36 19.00
C ASP A 79 2.55 -3.06 20.10
N ASN A 80 2.70 -4.39 19.97
CA ASN A 80 3.46 -5.23 20.90
C ASN A 80 4.94 -4.81 21.03
N LEU A 81 5.51 -4.12 20.04
CA LEU A 81 6.88 -3.62 20.06
C LEU A 81 7.01 -2.27 20.77
N ALA A 82 5.92 -1.52 20.93
CA ALA A 82 5.97 -0.20 21.57
C ALA A 82 6.53 -0.29 23.00
N ALA A 83 6.14 -1.31 23.76
CA ALA A 83 6.61 -1.53 25.13
C ALA A 83 8.10 -1.95 25.24
N LYS A 84 8.71 -2.43 24.15
CA LYS A 84 10.13 -2.86 24.14
C LYS A 84 11.09 -1.75 23.77
N ILE A 85 10.65 -0.76 22.99
CA ILE A 85 11.50 0.33 22.48
C ILE A 85 11.65 1.45 23.53
N GLU A 86 10.73 1.58 24.48
CA GLU A 86 10.81 2.58 25.56
C GLU A 86 11.68 2.13 26.77
N GLY A 87 12.28 0.94 26.71
CA GLY A 87 13.04 0.34 27.81
C GLY A 87 14.58 0.40 27.71
N GLU A 88 15.13 1.16 26.75
CA GLU A 88 16.58 1.42 26.59
C GLU A 88 16.94 2.88 26.89
#